data_AF-A0A7Y2FHG5-F1
#
_entry.id   AF-A0A7Y2FHG5-F1
#
_cell.length_a   1.000
_cell.length_b   1.000
_cell.length_c   1.000
_cell.angle_alpha   90.00
_cell.angle_beta   90.00
_cell.angle_gamma   90.00
#
_symmetry.space_group_name_H-M   'P 1'
#
loop_
_entity.id
_entity.type
_entity.pdbx_description
1 polymer ?
#
loop_
_entity_poly.entity_id
_entity_poly.type
_entity_poly.pdbx_seq_one_letter_code
_entity_poly.pdbx_strand_id
1 'polypeptide(L)'
;MKLRTIMVSGRERDLAFAWNEQFAPHVGALKRSAFEELLDKATGALFVEHDGVVAGFLVIFREGADYDSENYRYFDAKYDSFL
;
A
#
# COMPACT_ATOMS: atom_id res chain seq x y z
N MET A 1 -5.66 20.95 -12.37
CA MET A 1 -5.05 19.79 -11.69
C MET A 1 -6.15 19.04 -10.97
N LYS A 2 -6.53 17.85 -11.45
CA LYS A 2 -7.53 17.01 -10.77
C LYS A 2 -6.86 15.75 -10.26
N LEU A 3 -6.81 15.62 -8.93
CA LEU A 3 -6.39 14.40 -8.25
C LEU A 3 -7.63 13.61 -7.85
N ARG A 4 -7.58 12.30 -8.03
CA ARG A 4 -8.64 11.37 -7.61
C ARG A 4 -8.02 10.13 -6.99
N THR A 5 -8.71 9.56 -6.01
CA THR A 5 -8.36 8.25 -5.45
C THR A 5 -9.32 7.16 -5.94
N ILE A 6 -8.78 5.98 -6.18
CA ILE A 6 -9.55 4.77 -6.55
C ILE A 6 -9.14 3.67 -5.58
N MET A 7 -10.11 2.93 -5.03
CA MET A 7 -9.80 1.76 -4.20
C MET A 7 -9.12 0.69 -5.03
N VAL A 8 -8.03 0.13 -4.52
CA VAL A 8 -7.37 -1.01 -5.16
C VAL A 8 -8.19 -2.27 -4.88
N SER A 9 -8.83 -2.82 -5.91
CA SER A 9 -9.64 -4.03 -5.84
C SER A 9 -9.39 -4.93 -7.06
N GLY A 10 -9.84 -6.19 -7.06
CA GLY A 10 -9.83 -7.04 -8.26
C GLY A 10 -8.56 -6.93 -9.14
N ARG A 11 -8.72 -6.40 -10.35
CA ARG A 11 -7.62 -6.23 -11.33
C ARG A 11 -6.62 -5.14 -10.97
N GLU A 12 -6.99 -4.16 -10.15
CA GLU A 12 -6.06 -3.14 -9.68
C GLU A 12 -4.95 -3.74 -8.82
N ARG A 13 -5.21 -4.85 -8.11
CA ARG A 13 -4.19 -5.55 -7.31
C ARG A 13 -3.05 -6.10 -8.17
N ASP A 14 -3.37 -6.61 -9.38
CA ASP A 14 -2.36 -7.10 -10.32
C ASP A 14 -1.42 -5.96 -10.77
N LEU A 15 -1.98 -4.79 -11.07
CA LEU A 15 -1.19 -3.62 -11.47
C LEU A 15 -0.35 -3.09 -10.31
N ALA A 16 -0.91 -3.04 -9.10
CA ALA A 16 -0.19 -2.65 -7.90
C ALA A 16 1.00 -3.57 -7.63
N PHE A 17 0.82 -4.89 -7.77
CA PHE A 17 1.90 -5.87 -7.64
C PHE A 17 2.99 -5.67 -8.71
N ALA A 18 2.59 -5.50 -9.97
CA ALA A 18 3.54 -5.26 -11.06
C ALA A 18 4.38 -3.99 -10.82
N TRP A 19 3.77 -2.93 -10.30
CA TRP A 19 4.49 -1.71 -9.94
C TRP A 19 5.37 -1.89 -8.71
N ASN A 20 4.94 -2.62 -7.69
CA ASN A 20 5.80 -2.97 -6.56
C ASN A 20 7.09 -3.63 -7.05
N GLU A 21 6.97 -4.63 -7.91
CA GLU A 21 8.12 -5.36 -8.45
C GLU A 21 8.99 -4.49 -9.37
N GLN A 22 8.38 -3.60 -10.17
CA GLN A 22 9.12 -2.63 -10.98
C GLN A 22 9.95 -1.65 -10.13
N PHE A 23 9.43 -1.27 -8.95
CA PHE A 23 10.10 -0.36 -8.02
C PHE A 23 10.71 -1.07 -6.80
N ALA A 24 10.88 -2.39 -6.87
CA ALA A 24 11.39 -3.21 -5.78
C ALA A 24 12.71 -2.71 -5.14
N PRO A 25 13.66 -2.10 -5.88
CA PRO A 25 14.85 -1.49 -5.27
C PRO A 25 14.55 -0.39 -4.23
N HIS A 26 13.35 0.18 -4.26
CA HIS A 26 12.91 1.25 -3.38
C HIS A 26 11.88 0.82 -2.33
N VAL A 27 11.04 -0.17 -2.65
CA VAL A 27 9.92 -0.60 -1.79
C VAL A 27 10.04 -2.03 -1.25
N GLY A 28 11.06 -2.77 -1.68
CA GLY A 28 11.24 -4.18 -1.37
C GLY A 28 10.49 -5.09 -2.35
N ALA A 29 11.14 -6.16 -2.77
CA ALA A 29 10.51 -7.21 -3.58
C ALA A 29 9.61 -8.09 -2.70
N LEU A 30 8.46 -8.49 -3.23
CA LEU A 30 7.54 -9.39 -2.54
C LEU A 30 7.11 -10.52 -3.48
N LYS A 31 6.91 -11.71 -2.92
CA LYS A 31 6.18 -12.75 -3.66
C LYS A 31 4.74 -12.30 -3.81
N ARG A 32 4.09 -12.71 -4.91
CA ARG A 32 2.67 -12.40 -5.17
C ARG A 32 1.77 -12.70 -3.97
N SER A 33 1.91 -13.86 -3.34
CA SER A 33 1.09 -14.25 -2.19
C SER A 33 1.30 -13.33 -0.98
N ALA A 34 2.54 -12.90 -0.72
CA ALA A 34 2.84 -11.99 0.38
C ALA A 34 2.31 -10.57 0.10
N PHE A 35 2.29 -10.14 -1.17
CA PHE A 35 1.69 -8.88 -1.56
C PHE A 35 0.16 -8.90 -1.42
N GLU A 36 -0.51 -10.01 -1.76
CA GLU A 36 -1.95 -10.15 -1.51
C GLU A 36 -2.27 -10.14 -0.01
N GLU A 37 -1.49 -10.86 0.80
CA GLU A 37 -1.63 -10.84 2.27
C GLU A 37 -1.43 -9.43 2.83
N LEU A 38 -0.44 -8.69 2.32
CA LEU A 38 -0.22 -7.29 2.67
C LEU A 38 -1.46 -6.44 2.41
N LEU A 39 -2.10 -6.59 1.25
CA LEU A 39 -3.30 -5.85 0.89
C LEU A 39 -4.52 -6.26 1.72
N ASP A 40 -4.60 -7.52 2.14
CA ASP A 40 -5.70 -8.03 2.97
C ASP A 40 -5.58 -7.54 4.43
N LYS A 41 -4.36 -7.31 4.91
CA LYS A 41 -4.07 -6.75 6.24
C LYS A 41 -4.18 -5.22 6.30
N ALA A 42 -4.13 -4.56 5.14
CA ALA A 42 -4.18 -3.11 5.07
C ALA A 42 -5.55 -2.55 5.47
N THR A 43 -5.55 -1.41 6.16
CA THR A 43 -6.78 -0.63 6.38
C THR A 43 -7.35 -0.11 5.07
N GLY A 44 -6.48 0.17 4.10
CA GLY A 44 -6.89 0.54 2.76
C GLY A 44 -5.73 0.53 1.78
N ALA A 45 -6.07 0.34 0.51
CA ALA A 45 -5.15 0.51 -0.60
C ALA A 45 -5.80 1.38 -1.67
N LEU A 46 -5.07 2.39 -2.13
CA LEU A 46 -5.58 3.44 -3.02
C LEU A 46 -4.65 3.64 -4.22
N PHE A 47 -5.21 3.76 -5.40
CA PHE A 47 -4.57 4.38 -6.55
C PHE A 47 -4.78 5.89 -6.53
N VAL A 48 -3.74 6.63 -6.88
CA VAL A 48 -3.81 8.06 -7.11
C VAL A 48 -3.82 8.29 -8.62
N GLU A 49 -4.86 8.94 -9.10
CA GLU A 49 -5.02 9.35 -10.49
C GLU A 49 -4.72 10.84 -10.62
N HIS A 50 -3.90 11.19 -11.61
CA HIS A 50 -3.56 12.55 -12.00
C HIS A 50 -3.99 12.77 -13.45
N ASP A 51 -4.95 13.69 -13.64
CA ASP A 51 -5.48 14.06 -14.96
C ASP A 51 -5.88 12.84 -15.83
N GLY A 52 -6.56 11.86 -15.22
CA GLY A 52 -7.06 10.66 -15.91
C GLY A 52 -6.10 9.47 -15.94
N VAL A 53 -4.86 9.63 -15.42
CA VAL A 53 -3.82 8.60 -15.46
C VAL A 53 -3.46 8.18 -14.04
N VAL A 54 -3.44 6.87 -13.77
CA VAL A 54 -2.94 6.35 -12.48
C VAL A 54 -1.45 6.67 -12.39
N ALA A 55 -1.07 7.41 -11.35
CA ALA A 55 0.28 7.91 -11.13
C ALA A 55 1.03 7.16 -10.00
N GLY A 56 0.31 6.40 -9.17
CA GLY A 56 0.89 5.62 -8.09
C GLY A 56 -0.17 4.93 -7.24
N PHE A 57 0.30 4.17 -6.26
CA PHE A 57 -0.56 3.54 -5.26
C PHE A 57 -0.01 3.72 -3.84
N LEU A 58 -0.90 3.59 -2.87
CA LEU A 58 -0.63 3.68 -1.45
C LEU A 58 -1.27 2.49 -0.75
N VAL A 59 -0.57 1.91 0.22
CA VAL A 59 -1.09 0.91 1.17
C VAL A 59 -1.01 1.53 2.56
N ILE A 60 -2.11 1.48 3.29
CA ILE A 60 -2.30 2.21 4.56
C ILE A 60 -2.57 1.21 5.68
N PHE A 61 -1.87 1.37 6.80
CA PHE A 61 -2.02 0.55 8.00
C PHE A 61 -2.27 1.45 9.20
N ARG A 62 -3.44 1.36 9.83
CA ARG A 62 -3.75 2.02 11.10
C ARG A 62 -3.10 1.32 12.29
N GLU A 63 -3.24 1.92 13.46
CA GLU A 63 -2.78 1.41 14.75
C GLU A 63 -3.33 0.00 15.03
N GLY A 64 -2.50 -0.90 15.59
CA GLY A 64 -2.88 -2.27 15.94
C GLY A 64 -3.06 -3.25 14.77
N ALA A 65 -2.62 -2.91 13.56
CA ALA A 65 -2.59 -3.80 12.41
C ALA A 65 -1.50 -4.88 12.55
N ASP A 66 -1.79 -6.08 12.03
CA ASP A 66 -0.85 -7.20 11.96
C ASP A 66 0.18 -7.00 10.83
N TYR A 67 1.01 -5.95 10.92
CA TYR A 67 1.98 -5.58 9.89
C TYR A 67 3.43 -5.61 10.40
N ASP A 68 4.22 -6.54 9.87
CA ASP A 68 5.58 -6.86 10.34
C ASP A 68 6.68 -5.85 9.95
N SER A 69 6.33 -4.67 9.43
CA SER A 69 7.31 -3.64 9.08
C SER A 69 7.98 -3.07 10.33
N GLU A 70 9.31 -3.02 10.34
CA GLU A 70 10.08 -2.40 11.43
C GLU A 70 9.70 -0.94 11.64
N ASN A 71 9.47 -0.21 10.54
CA ASN A 71 9.02 1.18 10.60
C ASN A 71 7.63 1.28 11.22
N TYR A 72 6.70 0.42 10.82
CA TYR A 72 5.36 0.39 11.39
C TYR A 72 5.41 0.12 12.90
N ARG A 73 6.11 -0.94 13.33
CA ARG A 73 6.24 -1.31 14.75
C ARG A 73 6.87 -0.21 15.59
N TYR A 74 7.77 0.60 15.02
CA TYR A 74 8.29 1.78 15.71
C TYR A 74 7.20 2.83 15.98
N PHE A 75 6.36 3.14 14.99
CA PHE A 75 5.27 4.10 15.16
C PHE A 75 4.22 3.57 16.13
N ASP A 76 3.82 2.30 16.00
CA ASP A 76 2.82 1.64 16.85
C ASP A 76 3.27 1.54 18.32
N ALA A 77 4.56 1.32 18.56
CA ALA A 77 5.10 1.31 19.92
C ALA A 77 5.23 2.71 20.55
N LYS A 78 5.23 3.79 19.75
CA LYS A 78 5.59 5.14 20.21
C LYS A 78 4.39 6.09 20.33
N TYR A 79 3.36 5.88 19.54
CA TYR A 79 2.22 6.79 19.46
C TYR A 79 0.92 6.03 19.67
N ASP A 80 0.08 6.53 20.57
CA ASP A 80 -1.26 5.99 20.81
C ASP A 80 -2.19 6.15 19.59
N SER A 81 -1.86 7.07 18.68
CA SER A 81 -2.52 7.25 17.40
C SER A 81 -1.58 7.79 16.32
N PHE A 82 -1.70 7.27 15.10
CA PHE A 82 -1.00 7.72 13.90
C PHE A 82 -1.84 7.46 12.64
N LEU A 83 -1.48 8.16 11.55
CA LEU A 83 -2.22 8.32 10.29
C LEU A 83 -3.53 9.12 10.37
#